data_AF-A0A6J5E4G7-F1
#
_entry.id   AF-A0A6J5E4G7-F1
#
_cell.length_a   1.000
_cell.length_b   1.000
_cell.length_c   1.000
_cell.angle_alpha   90.00
_cell.angle_beta   90.00
_cell.angle_gamma   90.00
#
_symmetry.space_group_name_H-M   'P 1'
#
loop_
_entity.id
_entity.type
_entity.pdbx_description
1 polymer ?
#
loop_
_entity_poly.entity_id
_entity_poly.type
_entity_poly.pdbx_seq_one_letter_code
_entity_poly.pdbx_strand_id
1 'polypeptide(L)'
;MHGDDAPLPVLVPGDGRSKTGRLWVYVRDDRNSASIEAPAVWFAYTSDRRGEHPQQHLADFTGVLQADAFAGYAELYRGERIVETACMAHARRKTHDLHAVHPNAVTEEALHRIGVLDRIEEQIRGKPPDERQRGRQA
;
A
#
# COMPACT_ATOMS: atom_id res chain seq x y z
N MET A 1 -0.87 -1.66 9.35
CA MET A 1 -2.07 -1.78 8.45
C MET A 1 -1.66 -1.37 7.06
N HIS A 2 -2.16 -2.06 6.03
CA HIS A 2 -1.95 -1.69 4.62
C HIS A 2 -3.16 -0.92 4.10
N GLY A 3 -2.95 0.24 3.48
CA GLY A 3 -3.99 1.02 2.83
C GLY A 3 -3.80 1.06 1.32
N ASP A 4 -4.88 0.87 0.56
CA ASP A 4 -4.89 1.02 -0.90
C ASP A 4 -6.29 1.47 -1.36
N ASP A 5 -6.40 1.90 -2.62
CA ASP A 5 -7.68 2.19 -3.27
C ASP A 5 -7.72 1.69 -4.71
N ALA A 6 -8.88 1.18 -5.13
CA ALA A 6 -9.13 0.81 -6.51
C ALA A 6 -10.22 1.73 -7.12
N PRO A 7 -10.03 2.24 -8.35
CA PRO A 7 -11.10 2.92 -9.07
C PRO A 7 -12.20 1.93 -9.45
N LEU A 8 -13.46 2.32 -9.27
CA LEU A 8 -14.62 1.56 -9.74
C LEU A 8 -15.55 2.41 -10.61
N PRO A 9 -16.15 1.86 -11.68
CA PRO A 9 -17.24 2.51 -12.37
C PRO A 9 -18.51 2.44 -11.51
N VAL A 10 -19.13 3.59 -11.25
CA VAL A 10 -20.36 3.72 -10.47
C VAL A 10 -21.43 4.31 -11.36
N LEU A 11 -22.59 3.66 -11.44
CA LEU A 11 -23.73 4.17 -12.20
C LEU A 11 -24.23 5.49 -11.63
N VAL A 12 -24.56 6.42 -12.52
CA VAL A 12 -25.29 7.66 -12.19
C VAL A 12 -26.73 7.46 -12.67
N PRO A 13 -27.69 7.18 -11.77
CA PRO A 13 -29.08 6.94 -12.15
C PRO A 13 -29.66 8.13 -12.92
N GLY A 14 -30.37 7.85 -14.01
CA GLY A 14 -31.03 8.88 -14.84
C GLY A 14 -30.21 9.37 -16.04
N ASP A 15 -28.88 9.19 -16.02
CA ASP A 15 -28.00 9.81 -17.03
C ASP A 15 -27.42 8.82 -18.05
N GLY A 16 -27.63 7.51 -17.86
CA GLY A 16 -27.03 6.46 -18.71
C GLY A 16 -25.50 6.41 -18.67
N ARG A 17 -24.87 7.12 -17.71
CA ARG A 17 -23.42 7.28 -17.58
C ARG A 17 -22.90 6.65 -16.29
N SER A 18 -21.59 6.41 -16.25
CA SER A 18 -20.88 6.07 -15.02
C SER A 18 -19.91 7.18 -14.62
N LYS A 19 -19.64 7.27 -13.33
CA LYS A 19 -18.55 8.07 -12.74
C LYS A 19 -17.53 7.16 -12.09
N THR A 20 -16.30 7.62 -11.95
CA THR A 20 -15.26 6.87 -11.22
C THR A 20 -15.41 7.12 -9.72
N GLY A 21 -15.83 6.09 -8.96
CA GLY A 21 -15.73 6.05 -7.50
C GLY A 21 -14.45 5.35 -7.05
N ARG A 22 -14.27 5.22 -5.72
CA ARG A 22 -13.14 4.55 -5.09
C ARG A 22 -13.60 3.50 -4.09
N LEU A 23 -12.98 2.32 -4.16
CA LEU A 23 -13.07 1.29 -3.15
C LEU A 23 -11.75 1.30 -2.39
N TRP A 24 -11.79 1.82 -1.17
CA TRP A 24 -10.67 1.79 -0.24
C TRP A 24 -10.61 0.41 0.39
N VAL A 25 -9.39 -0.07 0.61
CA VAL A 25 -9.12 -1.33 1.31
C VAL A 25 -8.08 -1.10 2.39
N TYR A 26 -8.41 -1.54 3.60
CA TYR A 26 -7.55 -1.50 4.76
C TYR A 26 -7.33 -2.93 5.24
N VAL A 27 -6.11 -3.43 5.10
CA VAL A 27 -5.75 -4.83 5.41
C VAL A 27 -4.86 -4.89 6.64
N ARG A 28 -5.18 -5.81 7.55
CA ARG A 28 -4.28 -6.31 8.58
C ARG A 28 -4.09 -7.80 8.33
N ASP A 29 -2.95 -8.17 7.75
CA ASP A 29 -2.57 -9.57 7.55
C ASP A 29 -1.05 -9.72 7.62
N ASP A 30 -0.55 -9.89 8.84
CA ASP A 30 0.88 -10.02 9.13
C ASP A 30 1.32 -11.49 9.28
N ARG A 31 0.55 -12.44 8.72
CA ARG A 31 0.92 -13.88 8.76
C ARG A 31 2.26 -14.16 8.07
N ASN A 32 2.61 -13.37 7.05
CA ASN A 32 3.93 -13.42 6.40
C ASN A 32 5.09 -13.00 7.33
N SER A 33 4.77 -12.42 8.50
CA SER A 33 5.71 -12.05 9.56
C SER A 33 5.46 -12.84 10.86
N ALA A 34 4.89 -14.05 10.74
CA ALA A 34 4.55 -14.95 11.83
C ALA A 34 3.53 -14.42 12.84
N SER A 35 2.73 -13.40 12.48
CA SER A 35 1.64 -12.95 13.36
C SER A 35 0.57 -14.04 13.51
N ILE A 36 0.10 -14.23 14.74
CA ILE A 36 -1.04 -15.11 15.07
C ILE A 36 -2.37 -14.35 15.12
N GLU A 37 -2.35 -13.02 14.93
CA GLU A 37 -3.57 -12.24 14.88
C GLU A 37 -4.44 -12.66 13.70
N ALA A 38 -5.76 -12.71 13.92
CA ALA A 38 -6.70 -13.02 12.85
C ALA A 38 -6.58 -11.97 11.73
N PRO A 39 -6.39 -12.38 10.47
CA PRO A 39 -6.35 -11.45 9.36
C PRO A 39 -7.71 -10.75 9.23
N ALA A 40 -7.68 -9.47 8.89
CA ALA A 40 -8.88 -8.67 8.70
C ALA A 40 -8.72 -7.76 7.48
N VAL A 41 -9.84 -7.51 6.81
CA VAL A 41 -9.94 -6.52 5.75
C VAL A 41 -11.19 -5.69 5.97
N TRP A 42 -11.06 -4.38 5.83
CA TRP A 42 -12.17 -3.45 5.83
C TRP A 42 -12.21 -2.70 4.49
N PHE A 43 -13.42 -2.60 3.93
CA PHE A 43 -13.68 -1.92 2.68
C PHE A 43 -14.57 -0.71 2.93
N ALA A 44 -14.25 0.40 2.25
CA ALA A 44 -15.08 1.59 2.26
C ALA A 44 -15.23 2.12 0.83
N TYR A 45 -16.44 2.55 0.48
CA TYR A 45 -16.73 3.18 -0.81
C TYR A 45 -16.82 4.69 -0.66
N THR A 46 -16.22 5.42 -1.60
CA THR A 46 -16.41 6.87 -1.75
C THR A 46 -16.61 7.26 -3.21
N SER A 47 -17.29 8.37 -3.45
CA SER A 47 -17.61 8.81 -4.81
C SER A 47 -16.44 9.47 -5.55
N ASP A 48 -15.35 9.79 -4.87
CA ASP A 48 -14.12 10.32 -5.43
C ASP A 48 -12.90 9.89 -4.59
N ARG A 49 -11.70 10.36 -4.95
CA ARG A 49 -10.42 10.03 -4.31
C ARG A 49 -9.87 11.17 -3.44
N ARG A 50 -10.71 11.95 -2.76
CA ARG A 50 -10.20 13.03 -1.89
C ARG A 50 -9.52 12.49 -0.64
N GLY A 51 -8.56 13.24 -0.11
CA GLY A 51 -7.84 12.90 1.12
C GLY A 51 -8.70 12.95 2.39
N GLU A 52 -9.84 13.64 2.38
CA GLU A 52 -10.80 13.66 3.50
C GLU A 52 -11.35 12.26 3.84
N HIS A 53 -11.42 11.37 2.86
CA HIS A 53 -11.94 10.01 3.03
C HIS A 53 -11.03 9.16 3.92
N PRO A 54 -9.74 8.96 3.61
CA PRO A 54 -8.85 8.22 4.51
C PRO A 54 -8.68 8.92 5.87
N GLN A 55 -8.82 10.26 5.96
CA GLN A 55 -8.85 10.98 7.24
C GLN A 55 -10.03 10.58 8.12
N GLN A 56 -11.23 10.48 7.55
CA GLN A 56 -12.43 10.02 8.27
C GLN A 56 -12.34 8.53 8.60
N HIS A 57 -11.92 7.70 7.64
CA HIS A 57 -11.78 6.26 7.79
C HIS A 57 -10.79 5.87 8.91
N LEU A 58 -9.72 6.65 9.07
CA LEU A 58 -8.63 6.38 10.02
C LEU A 58 -8.59 7.39 11.16
N ALA A 59 -9.72 8.03 11.48
CA ALA A 59 -9.81 9.07 12.52
C ALA A 59 -9.29 8.58 13.88
N ASP A 60 -9.63 7.33 14.25
CA ASP A 60 -9.25 6.72 15.53
C ASP A 60 -8.09 5.72 15.43
N PHE A 61 -7.55 5.48 14.22
CA PHE A 61 -6.48 4.52 14.02
C PHE A 61 -5.14 5.03 14.57
N THR A 62 -4.40 4.21 15.31
CA THR A 62 -3.05 4.54 15.78
C THR A 62 -2.09 3.43 15.38
N GLY A 63 -0.93 3.79 14.82
CA GLY A 63 0.12 2.85 14.44
C GLY A 63 0.69 3.08 13.04
N VAL A 64 1.24 2.03 12.44
CA VAL A 64 1.89 2.10 11.14
C VAL A 64 0.89 1.95 10.00
N LEU A 65 0.88 2.91 9.07
CA LEU A 65 0.14 2.82 7.81
C LEU A 65 1.11 2.62 6.65
N GLN A 66 1.05 1.44 6.03
CA GLN A 66 1.76 1.14 4.81
C GLN A 66 0.86 1.42 3.59
N ALA A 67 1.18 2.42 2.79
CA ALA A 67 0.36 2.83 1.65
C ALA A 67 1.19 3.23 0.42
N ASP A 68 0.54 3.50 -0.72
CA ASP A 68 1.17 4.19 -1.84
C ASP A 68 1.51 5.65 -1.48
N ALA A 69 2.21 6.35 -2.38
CA ALA A 69 2.55 7.76 -2.20
C ALA A 69 1.39 8.71 -2.58
N PHE A 70 0.15 8.30 -2.36
CA PHE A 70 -1.00 9.17 -2.62
C PHE A 70 -1.01 10.37 -1.68
N ALA A 71 -0.92 11.57 -2.25
CA ALA A 71 -0.85 12.82 -1.49
C ALA A 71 -2.03 13.06 -0.52
N GLY A 72 -3.19 12.43 -0.74
CA GLY A 72 -4.32 12.54 0.18
C GLY A 72 -4.10 11.90 1.55
N TYR A 73 -3.04 11.09 1.72
CA TYR A 73 -2.63 10.60 3.03
C TYR A 73 -1.82 11.62 3.86
N ALA A 74 -1.32 12.70 3.26
CA ALA A 74 -0.36 13.60 3.92
C ALA A 74 -0.86 14.20 5.26
N GLU A 75 -2.16 14.50 5.38
CA GLU A 75 -2.74 15.00 6.63
C GLU A 75 -2.69 13.96 7.76
N LEU A 76 -2.78 12.66 7.45
CA LEU A 76 -2.71 11.60 8.45
C LEU A 76 -1.36 11.57 9.17
N TYR A 77 -0.29 11.93 8.46
CA TYR A 77 1.09 11.85 8.93
C TYR A 77 1.56 13.12 9.64
N ARG A 78 0.72 14.18 9.69
CA ARG A 78 1.08 15.42 10.40
C ARG A 78 1.07 15.26 11.92
N GLY A 79 0.30 14.32 12.45
CA GLY A 79 0.31 13.98 13.88
C GLY A 79 1.24 12.80 14.17
N GLU A 80 1.49 12.54 15.45
CA GLU A 80 2.35 11.42 15.88
C GLU A 80 1.59 10.08 15.96
N ARG A 81 0.29 10.09 15.69
CA ARG A 81 -0.60 8.93 15.82
C ARG A 81 -0.38 7.89 14.72
N ILE A 82 -0.04 8.33 13.50
CA ILE A 82 0.17 7.45 12.36
C ILE A 82 1.60 7.62 11.86
N VAL A 83 2.34 6.52 11.85
CA VAL A 83 3.69 6.46 11.26
C VAL A 83 3.57 6.03 9.81
N GLU A 84 4.09 6.85 8.91
CA GLU A 84 4.11 6.56 7.48
C GLU A 84 5.08 5.41 7.16
N THR A 85 4.67 4.51 6.26
CA THR A 85 5.56 3.53 5.64
C THR A 85 5.24 3.39 4.16
N ALA A 86 6.24 3.55 3.30
CA ALA A 86 6.06 3.43 1.86
C ALA A 86 5.84 1.97 1.43
N CYS A 87 4.88 1.73 0.54
CA CYS A 87 4.61 0.40 0.02
C CYS A 87 5.57 0.03 -1.13
N MET A 88 6.47 -0.92 -0.89
CA MET A 88 7.44 -1.41 -1.88
C MET A 88 6.79 -2.05 -3.12
N ALA A 89 5.61 -2.67 -2.98
CA ALA A 89 4.89 -3.22 -4.12
C ALA A 89 4.41 -2.11 -5.09
N HIS A 90 3.98 -0.96 -4.56
CA HIS A 90 3.61 0.20 -5.35
C HIS A 90 4.84 0.86 -6.01
N ALA A 91 5.93 1.01 -5.25
CA ALA A 91 7.19 1.52 -5.79
C ALA A 91 7.69 0.65 -6.98
N ARG A 92 7.76 -0.68 -6.80
CA ARG A 92 8.17 -1.62 -7.86
C ARG A 92 7.27 -1.53 -9.09
N ARG A 93 5.94 -1.54 -8.90
CA ARG A 93 4.97 -1.46 -9.99
C ARG A 93 5.18 -0.18 -10.81
N LYS A 94 5.33 0.96 -10.14
CA LYS A 94 5.54 2.25 -10.81
C LYS A 94 6.85 2.28 -11.60
N THR A 95 7.93 1.71 -11.05
CA THR A 95 9.21 1.57 -11.76
C THR A 95 9.05 0.64 -12.97
N HIS A 96 8.35 -0.47 -12.83
CA HIS A 96 8.07 -1.39 -13.92
C HIS A 96 7.25 -0.74 -15.04
N ASP A 97 6.19 0.01 -14.71
CA ASP A 97 5.36 0.70 -15.70
C ASP A 97 6.20 1.69 -16.53
N LEU A 98 7.13 2.41 -15.89
CA LEU A 98 8.08 3.29 -16.59
C LEU A 98 9.05 2.49 -17.47
N HIS A 99 9.60 1.38 -16.96
CA HIS A 99 10.50 0.52 -17.72
C HIS A 99 9.84 -0.09 -18.96
N ALA A 100 8.58 -0.53 -18.83
CA ALA A 100 7.82 -1.15 -19.92
C ALA A 100 7.56 -0.19 -21.08
N VAL A 101 7.42 1.11 -20.80
CA VAL A 101 7.21 2.15 -21.83
C VAL A 101 8.54 2.71 -22.35
N HIS A 102 9.51 2.94 -21.46
CA HIS A 102 10.80 3.54 -21.81
C HIS A 102 11.94 2.93 -20.98
N PRO A 103 12.47 1.78 -21.39
CA PRO A 103 13.54 1.10 -20.66
C PRO A 103 14.83 1.94 -20.71
N ASN A 104 15.51 2.05 -19.58
CA ASN A 104 16.80 2.71 -19.48
C ASN A 104 17.59 2.13 -18.30
N ALA A 105 18.88 2.49 -18.21
CA ALA A 105 19.78 1.97 -17.18
C ALA A 105 19.29 2.22 -15.74
N VAL A 106 18.56 3.31 -15.49
CA VAL A 106 18.03 3.63 -14.15
C VAL A 106 16.87 2.71 -13.79
N THR A 107 15.92 2.49 -14.70
CA THR A 107 14.77 1.62 -14.42
C THR A 107 15.18 0.15 -14.35
N GLU A 108 16.13 -0.28 -15.18
CA GLU A 108 16.73 -1.62 -15.12
C GLU A 108 17.43 -1.87 -13.78
N GLU A 109 18.32 -0.97 -13.38
CA GLU A 109 19.05 -1.11 -12.11
C GLU A 109 18.11 -1.05 -10.90
N ALA A 110 17.09 -0.19 -10.94
CA ALA A 110 16.10 -0.11 -9.87
C ALA A 110 15.33 -1.45 -9.72
N LEU A 111 14.85 -2.02 -10.83
CA LEU A 111 14.16 -3.32 -10.81
C LEU A 111 15.09 -4.46 -10.36
N HIS A 112 16.36 -4.44 -10.80
CA HIS A 112 17.36 -5.40 -10.37
C HIS A 112 17.58 -5.34 -8.85
N ARG A 113 17.80 -4.15 -8.28
CA ARG A 113 17.97 -3.96 -6.82
C ARG A 113 16.74 -4.38 -6.03
N ILE A 114 15.55 -3.99 -6.49
CA ILE A 114 14.29 -4.43 -5.84
C ILE A 114 14.20 -5.96 -5.87
N GLY A 115 14.56 -6.60 -6.99
CA GLY A 115 14.60 -8.05 -7.10
C GLY A 115 15.59 -8.72 -6.13
N VAL A 116 16.73 -8.10 -5.85
CA VAL A 116 17.67 -8.57 -4.81
C VAL A 116 16.99 -8.55 -3.44
N LEU A 117 16.30 -7.46 -3.10
CA LEU A 117 15.58 -7.33 -1.82
C LEU A 117 14.43 -8.34 -1.70
N ASP A 118 13.65 -8.51 -2.77
CA ASP A 118 12.53 -9.47 -2.81
C ASP A 118 13.02 -10.92 -2.55
N ARG A 119 14.22 -11.29 -3.04
CA ARG A 119 14.84 -12.59 -2.75
C ARG A 119 15.21 -12.76 -1.28
N ILE A 120 15.72 -11.72 -0.63
CA ILE A 120 16.00 -11.75 0.82
C ILE A 120 14.68 -11.91 1.59
N GLU A 121 13.67 -11.12 1.24
CA GLU A 121 12.35 -11.18 1.87
C GLU A 121 11.65 -12.54 1.72
N GLU A 122 11.87 -13.22 0.59
CA GLU A 122 11.38 -14.57 0.35
C GLU A 122 11.99 -15.60 1.31
N GLN A 123 13.31 -15.53 1.55
CA GLN A 123 14.01 -16.46 2.46
C GLN A 123 13.57 -16.32 3.92
N ILE A 124 13.15 -15.12 4.33
CA ILE A 124 12.73 -14.81 5.71
C ILE A 124 11.20 -14.73 5.87
N ARG A 125 10.43 -15.12 4.85
CA ARG A 125 8.96 -15.12 4.90
C ARG A 125 8.46 -16.11 5.96
N GLY A 126 7.46 -15.70 6.73
CA GLY A 126 6.85 -16.51 7.78
C GLY A 126 7.68 -16.59 9.06
N LYS A 127 8.81 -15.88 9.13
CA LYS A 127 9.62 -15.76 10.35
C LYS A 127 9.14 -14.62 11.24
N PRO A 128 9.38 -14.69 12.57
CA PRO A 128 9.05 -13.60 13.48
C PRO A 128 9.88 -12.34 13.17
N PRO A 129 9.44 -11.14 13.63
CA PRO A 129 10.07 -9.87 13.30
C PRO A 129 11.57 -9.79 13.58
N ASP A 130 12.03 -10.40 14.68
CA ASP A 130 13.44 -10.38 15.09
C ASP A 130 14.32 -11.25 14.17
N GLU A 131 13.84 -12.42 13.74
CA GLU A 131 14.52 -13.26 12.74
C GLU A 131 14.58 -12.55 11.38
N ARG A 132 13.49 -11.90 10.97
CA ARG A 132 13.43 -11.11 9.73
C ARG A 132 14.43 -9.96 9.76
N GLN A 133 14.52 -9.25 10.87
CA GLN A 133 15.50 -8.18 11.05
C GLN A 133 16.93 -8.70 10.93
N ARG A 134 17.27 -9.80 11.61
CA ARG A 134 18.60 -10.42 11.51
C ARG A 134 18.93 -10.84 10.08
N GLY A 135 17.98 -11.47 9.38
CA GLY A 135 18.19 -11.90 7.99
C GLY A 135 18.40 -10.74 7.00
N ARG A 136 17.88 -9.54 7.29
CA ARG A 136 18.12 -8.32 6.49
C ARG A 136 19.49 -7.68 6.74
N GLN A 137 20.13 -8.00 7.86
CA GLN A 137 21.38 -7.38 8.33
C GLN A 137 22.61 -8.29 8.15
N ALA A 138 22.41 -9.55 7.79
CA ALA A 138 23.47 -10.53 7.52
C ALA A 138 24.04 -10.33 6.11
#